data_AF-A0A7J3IYS9-F1
#
_entry.id   AF-A0A7J3IYS9-F1
#
_cell.length_a   1.000
_cell.length_b   1.000
_cell.length_c   1.000
_cell.angle_alpha   90.00
_cell.angle_beta   90.00
_cell.angle_gamma   90.00
#
_symmetry.space_group_name_H-M   'P 1'
#
loop_
_entity.id
_entity.type
_entity.pdbx_description
1 polymer ?
#
loop_
_entity_poly.entity_id
_entity_poly.type
_entity_poly.pdbx_seq_one_letter_code
_entity_poly.pdbx_strand_id
1 'polypeptide(L)'
;MGVQIKFLGGTREVGRVAILVGTEKTRVLLDYGVMLNHEPGFPIHVSPKDVDAIILGHGHLDHSGAIPIFYIHGRIPTYTSALTAELSQLLISDFIHLSSYYLPYEYLELKAMMKNIKPLNYGVKQEIGDMTIQLLNAGHIPGSAHVLIEAEGKRILYTGDFNIVETRLLEGSSMNYGELDAV
;
A
#
# COMPACT_ATOMS: atom_id res chain seq x y z
N MET A 1 -5.94 13.87 19.98
CA MET A 1 -6.50 14.45 18.75
C MET A 1 -7.36 13.37 18.11
N GLY A 2 -7.73 13.48 16.84
CA GLY A 2 -8.47 12.44 16.11
C GLY A 2 -7.62 11.86 14.98
N VAL A 3 -8.10 10.78 14.35
CA VAL A 3 -7.47 10.22 13.15
C VAL A 3 -7.50 11.23 12.00
N GLN A 4 -6.34 11.43 11.36
CA GLN A 4 -6.17 12.29 10.20
C GLN A 4 -5.85 11.47 8.96
N ILE A 5 -6.43 11.87 7.82
CA ILE A 5 -6.18 11.25 6.52
C ILE A 5 -5.65 12.33 5.58
N LYS A 6 -4.48 12.09 4.99
CA LYS A 6 -3.84 12.98 4.01
C LYS A 6 -3.69 12.23 2.69
N PHE A 7 -4.34 12.74 1.65
CA PHE A 7 -4.23 12.23 0.29
C PHE A 7 -2.98 12.83 -0.38
N LEU A 8 -2.06 11.96 -0.81
CA LEU A 8 -0.80 12.34 -1.44
C LEU A 8 -0.80 12.07 -2.95
N GLY A 9 -1.72 11.23 -3.43
CA GLY A 9 -1.97 10.97 -4.85
C GLY A 9 -3.17 10.04 -5.04
N GLY A 10 -3.61 9.84 -6.29
CA GLY A 10 -4.78 9.01 -6.60
C GLY A 10 -6.12 9.68 -6.31
N THR A 11 -6.15 11.01 -6.15
CA THR A 11 -7.39 11.77 -5.95
C THR A 11 -7.73 12.60 -7.18
N ARG A 12 -8.92 12.34 -7.76
CA ARG A 12 -9.36 12.93 -9.03
C ARG A 12 -8.44 12.61 -10.22
N GLU A 13 -7.77 11.47 -10.15
CA GLU A 13 -6.83 10.94 -11.15
C GLU A 13 -6.70 9.42 -11.01
N VAL A 14 -6.07 8.77 -11.99
CA VAL A 14 -5.64 7.36 -11.93
C VAL A 14 -4.11 7.34 -11.90
N GLY A 15 -3.53 6.52 -11.03
CA GLY A 15 -2.08 6.46 -10.85
C GLY A 15 -1.59 7.10 -9.55
N ARG A 16 -0.34 6.79 -9.19
CA ARG A 16 0.40 7.36 -8.05
C ARG A 16 -0.38 7.38 -6.73
N VAL A 17 -1.11 6.31 -6.45
CA VAL A 17 -1.94 6.20 -5.25
C VAL A 17 -1.05 6.25 -4.01
N ALA A 18 -1.42 7.11 -3.07
CA ALA A 18 -0.75 7.24 -1.77
C ALA A 18 -1.65 7.98 -0.79
N ILE A 19 -1.93 7.36 0.35
CA ILE A 19 -2.76 7.95 1.42
C ILE A 19 -2.07 7.73 2.75
N LEU A 20 -1.80 8.82 3.49
CA LEU A 20 -1.23 8.75 4.83
C LEU A 20 -2.35 8.82 5.86
N VAL A 21 -2.46 7.81 6.73
CA VAL A 21 -3.39 7.77 7.86
C VAL A 21 -2.59 7.90 9.15
N GLY A 22 -2.99 8.82 10.03
CA GLY A 22 -2.21 9.17 11.22
C GLY A 22 -3.03 9.43 12.47
N THR A 23 -2.50 9.02 13.62
CA THR A 23 -2.82 9.55 14.96
C THR A 23 -1.75 10.58 15.36
N GLU A 24 -1.74 11.02 16.62
CA GLU A 24 -0.62 11.80 17.16
C GLU A 24 0.70 11.01 17.20
N LYS A 25 0.65 9.67 17.31
CA LYS A 25 1.82 8.84 17.61
C LYS A 25 2.25 7.95 16.44
N THR A 26 1.32 7.57 15.58
CA THR A 26 1.57 6.59 14.53
C THR A 26 1.04 7.08 13.20
N ARG A 27 1.80 6.84 12.14
CA ARG A 27 1.47 7.19 10.76
C ARG A 27 1.73 5.98 9.86
N VAL A 28 0.68 5.48 9.24
CA VAL A 28 0.74 4.39 8.25
C VAL A 28 0.48 4.95 6.86
N LEU A 29 1.29 4.52 5.90
CA LEU A 29 1.16 4.89 4.49
C LEU A 29 0.46 3.76 3.74
N LEU A 30 -0.71 4.05 3.18
CA LEU A 30 -1.48 3.15 2.35
C LEU A 30 -1.09 3.38 0.89
N ASP A 31 -0.44 2.37 0.32
CA ASP A 31 0.16 2.40 -1.01
C ASP A 31 1.15 3.57 -1.23
N TYR A 32 2.01 3.39 -2.22
CA TYR A 32 2.85 4.47 -2.74
C TYR A 32 3.27 4.11 -4.15
N GLY A 33 2.40 4.41 -5.12
CA GLY A 33 2.61 3.99 -6.50
C GLY A 33 3.13 5.07 -7.43
N VAL A 34 3.13 4.77 -8.73
CA VAL A 34 3.54 5.68 -9.80
C VAL A 34 2.41 5.96 -10.78
N MET A 35 2.47 7.10 -11.46
CA MET A 35 1.65 7.38 -12.63
C MET A 35 2.43 6.95 -13.88
N LEU A 36 1.89 5.98 -14.62
CA LEU A 36 2.53 5.41 -15.80
C LEU A 36 2.32 6.30 -17.03
N ASN A 37 3.21 7.27 -17.22
CA ASN A 37 3.33 8.09 -18.43
C ASN A 37 4.69 7.86 -19.10
N HIS A 38 5.03 8.62 -20.15
CA HIS A 38 6.38 8.61 -20.73
C HIS A 38 7.47 8.92 -19.70
N GLU A 39 7.21 9.93 -18.85
CA GLU A 39 7.97 10.19 -17.63
C GLU A 39 7.08 9.80 -16.43
N PRO A 40 7.51 8.84 -15.57
CA PRO A 40 6.72 8.43 -14.42
C PRO A 40 6.43 9.58 -13.44
N GLY A 41 5.17 9.72 -13.04
CA GLY A 41 4.77 10.65 -11.99
C GLY A 41 4.81 9.99 -10.61
N PHE A 42 5.20 10.75 -9.58
CA PHE A 42 5.25 10.28 -8.19
C PHE A 42 4.20 10.96 -7.31
N PRO A 43 3.82 10.37 -6.18
CA PRO A 43 2.94 11.02 -5.21
C PRO A 43 3.62 12.22 -4.55
N ILE A 44 2.83 13.05 -3.86
CA ILE A 44 3.36 14.12 -3.01
C ILE A 44 4.31 13.50 -1.97
N HIS A 45 5.51 14.05 -1.88
CA HIS A 45 6.55 13.55 -0.99
C HIS A 45 6.10 13.50 0.48
N VAL A 46 6.40 12.38 1.13
CA VAL A 46 6.38 12.22 2.58
C VAL A 46 7.74 11.71 3.04
N SER A 47 8.26 12.29 4.12
CA SER A 47 9.55 11.90 4.69
C SER A 47 9.46 10.47 5.25
N PRO A 48 10.45 9.60 5.03
CA PRO A 48 10.51 8.30 5.67
C PRO A 48 10.47 8.34 7.21
N LYS A 49 10.85 9.47 7.83
CA LYS A 49 10.76 9.66 9.29
C LYS A 49 9.31 9.86 9.78
N ASP A 50 8.40 10.14 8.84
CA ASP A 50 6.99 10.41 9.11
C ASP A 50 6.09 9.21 8.78
N VAL A 51 6.69 8.03 8.56
CA VAL A 51 5.99 6.80 8.20
C VAL A 51 6.52 5.67 9.07
N ASP A 52 5.65 5.11 9.91
CA ASP A 52 5.98 3.98 10.80
C ASP A 52 5.85 2.63 10.08
N ALA A 53 4.94 2.55 9.10
CA ALA A 53 4.74 1.37 8.27
C ALA A 53 4.10 1.73 6.92
N ILE A 54 4.34 0.88 5.93
CA ILE A 54 3.65 0.93 4.63
C ILE A 54 2.71 -0.28 4.56
N ILE A 55 1.46 -0.06 4.16
CA ILE A 55 0.50 -1.13 3.89
C ILE A 55 0.21 -1.13 2.39
N LEU A 56 0.59 -2.20 1.71
CA LEU A 56 0.41 -2.32 0.27
C LEU A 56 -0.80 -3.20 -0.04
N GLY A 57 -1.80 -2.63 -0.70
CA GLY A 57 -3.06 -3.28 -1.05
C GLY A 57 -2.88 -4.35 -2.14
N HIS A 58 -2.17 -4.05 -3.23
CA HIS A 58 -1.91 -5.02 -4.29
C HIS A 58 -0.70 -4.64 -5.17
N GLY A 59 -0.33 -5.51 -6.11
CA GLY A 59 0.97 -5.44 -6.79
C GLY A 59 1.10 -4.44 -7.93
N HIS A 60 0.00 -3.85 -8.45
CA HIS A 60 0.09 -2.93 -9.59
C HIS A 60 0.98 -1.72 -9.30
N LEU A 61 1.67 -1.22 -10.33
CA LEU A 61 2.68 -0.16 -10.17
C LEU A 61 2.10 1.17 -9.70
N ASP A 62 0.84 1.46 -9.99
CA ASP A 62 0.12 2.61 -9.48
C ASP A 62 -0.21 2.56 -7.99
N HIS A 63 0.07 1.43 -7.34
CA HIS A 63 0.01 1.23 -5.89
C HIS A 63 1.37 0.90 -5.25
N SER A 64 2.22 0.13 -5.95
CA SER A 64 3.48 -0.40 -5.41
C SER A 64 4.73 0.33 -5.89
N GLY A 65 4.65 0.97 -7.05
CA GLY A 65 5.79 1.32 -7.88
C GLY A 65 6.72 2.40 -7.33
N ALA A 66 6.34 3.15 -6.30
CA ALA A 66 7.22 4.16 -5.70
C ALA A 66 7.68 3.77 -4.28
N ILE A 67 7.23 2.64 -3.72
CA ILE A 67 7.62 2.16 -2.40
C ILE A 67 9.16 2.02 -2.23
N PRO A 68 9.95 1.57 -3.22
CA PRO A 68 11.41 1.47 -3.07
C PRO A 68 12.09 2.77 -2.61
N ILE A 69 11.52 3.95 -2.88
CA ILE A 69 12.04 5.26 -2.45
C ILE A 69 12.30 5.32 -0.94
N PHE A 70 11.47 4.64 -0.14
CA PHE A 70 11.61 4.62 1.31
C PHE A 70 12.85 3.86 1.81
N TYR A 71 13.53 3.12 0.94
CA TYR A 71 14.65 2.24 1.29
C TYR A 71 16.01 2.75 0.87
N ILE A 72 16.10 3.96 0.30
CA ILE A 72 17.37 4.64 0.04
C ILE A 72 18.12 4.87 1.37
N HIS A 73 17.38 5.26 2.42
CA HIS A 73 17.94 5.51 3.75
C HIS A 73 17.14 4.84 4.89
N GLY A 74 15.96 4.28 4.59
CA GLY A 74 15.03 3.75 5.57
C GLY A 74 14.96 2.22 5.60
N ARG A 75 14.31 1.70 6.65
CA ARG A 75 13.94 0.29 6.81
C ARG A 75 12.53 0.21 7.39
N ILE A 76 11.60 0.87 6.72
CA ILE A 76 10.20 0.90 7.14
C ILE A 76 9.59 -0.48 6.87
N PRO A 77 8.89 -1.11 7.82
CA PRO A 77 8.20 -2.37 7.56
C PRO A 77 7.08 -2.16 6.53
N THR A 78 7.01 -3.05 5.53
CA THR A 78 5.91 -3.06 4.55
C THR A 78 5.04 -4.29 4.76
N TYR A 79 3.77 -4.10 5.08
CA TYR A 79 2.82 -5.18 5.26
C TYR A 79 1.98 -5.37 4.01
N THR A 80 1.88 -6.61 3.54
CA THR A 80 1.09 -6.99 2.36
C THR A 80 0.89 -8.50 2.32
N SER A 81 0.11 -9.03 1.38
CA SER A 81 0.01 -10.48 1.19
C SER A 81 1.31 -11.06 0.60
N ALA A 82 1.61 -12.33 0.88
CA ALA A 82 2.80 -12.97 0.32
C ALA A 82 2.84 -12.91 -1.22
N LEU A 83 1.68 -13.12 -1.86
CA LEU A 83 1.58 -13.09 -3.31
C LEU A 83 1.75 -11.66 -3.87
N THR A 84 1.20 -10.65 -3.20
CA THR A 84 1.44 -9.25 -3.59
C THR A 84 2.91 -8.88 -3.48
N ALA A 85 3.64 -9.36 -2.48
CA ALA A 85 5.08 -9.14 -2.37
C ALA A 85 5.84 -9.69 -3.59
N GLU A 86 5.55 -10.92 -4.00
CA GLU A 86 6.18 -11.56 -5.17
C GLU A 86 5.84 -10.82 -6.47
N LEU A 87 4.57 -10.48 -6.68
CA LEU A 87 4.13 -9.72 -7.85
C LEU A 87 4.78 -8.33 -7.91
N SER A 88 4.86 -7.64 -6.77
CA SER A 88 5.50 -6.32 -6.67
C SER A 88 6.98 -6.42 -6.99
N GLN A 89 7.68 -7.46 -6.52
CA GLN A 89 9.09 -7.67 -6.88
C GLN A 89 9.29 -7.78 -8.39
N LEU A 90 8.46 -8.58 -9.04
CA LEU A 90 8.53 -8.80 -10.49
C LEU A 90 8.24 -7.50 -11.26
N LEU A 91 7.12 -6.85 -10.96
CA LEU A 91 6.67 -5.66 -11.68
C LEU A 91 7.60 -4.47 -11.47
N ILE A 92 8.08 -4.24 -10.24
CA ILE A 92 9.02 -3.15 -9.95
C ILE A 92 10.39 -3.43 -10.59
N SER A 93 10.83 -4.70 -10.63
CA SER A 93 12.08 -5.08 -11.30
C SER A 93 12.05 -4.77 -12.81
N ASP A 94 10.93 -5.06 -13.47
CA ASP A 94 10.71 -4.73 -14.88
C ASP A 94 10.59 -3.21 -15.09
N PHE A 95 9.88 -2.53 -14.18
CA PHE A 95 9.77 -1.07 -14.22
C PHE A 95 11.13 -0.37 -14.10
N ILE A 96 12.01 -0.84 -13.21
CA ILE A 96 13.41 -0.38 -13.11
C ILE A 96 14.13 -0.60 -14.44
N HIS A 97 13.99 -1.77 -15.04
CA HIS A 97 14.65 -2.09 -16.31
C HIS A 97 14.25 -1.12 -17.42
N LEU A 98 12.96 -0.79 -17.52
CA LEU A 98 12.39 0.03 -18.59
C LEU A 98 12.54 1.54 -18.35
N SER A 99 12.54 1.98 -17.09
CA SER A 99 12.37 3.39 -16.73
C SER A 99 13.49 3.98 -15.88
N SER A 100 14.59 3.24 -15.65
CA SER A 100 15.70 3.59 -14.73
C SER A 100 16.14 5.05 -14.78
N TYR A 101 16.21 5.66 -15.97
CA TYR A 101 16.59 7.07 -16.16
C TYR A 101 15.74 8.05 -15.34
N TYR A 102 14.45 7.75 -15.14
CA TYR A 102 13.50 8.61 -14.42
C TYR A 102 13.30 8.22 -12.95
N LEU A 103 13.90 7.11 -12.50
CA LEU A 103 13.63 6.57 -11.17
C LEU A 103 14.65 7.05 -10.15
N PRO A 104 14.22 7.46 -8.95
CA PRO A 104 15.13 7.84 -7.87
C PRO A 104 15.64 6.63 -7.06
N TYR A 105 15.52 5.41 -7.60
CA TYR A 105 15.88 4.17 -6.94
C TYR A 105 16.27 3.10 -7.97
N GLU A 106 17.02 2.09 -7.54
CA GLU A 106 17.45 0.97 -8.37
C GLU A 106 17.14 -0.38 -7.71
N TYR A 107 17.74 -1.46 -8.24
CA TYR A 107 17.59 -2.82 -7.72
C TYR A 107 18.02 -2.96 -6.25
N LEU A 108 18.92 -2.10 -5.76
CA LEU A 108 19.37 -2.15 -4.37
C LEU A 108 18.23 -1.79 -3.40
N GLU A 109 17.48 -0.73 -3.70
CA GLU A 109 16.34 -0.29 -2.91
C GLU A 109 15.19 -1.28 -3.01
N LEU A 110 14.93 -1.86 -4.20
CA LEU A 110 13.96 -2.95 -4.34
C LEU A 110 14.35 -4.15 -3.46
N LYS A 111 15.62 -4.56 -3.48
CA LYS A 111 16.10 -5.66 -2.61
C LYS A 111 15.97 -5.31 -1.13
N ALA A 112 16.19 -4.05 -0.74
CA ALA A 112 15.99 -3.58 0.62
C ALA A 112 14.51 -3.57 1.01
N MET A 113 13.61 -3.15 0.11
CA MET A 113 12.16 -3.26 0.28
C MET A 113 11.75 -4.70 0.56
N MET A 114 12.15 -5.64 -0.30
CA MET A 114 11.79 -7.06 -0.14
C MET A 114 12.24 -7.66 1.20
N LYS A 115 13.38 -7.23 1.74
CA LYS A 115 13.86 -7.66 3.07
C LYS A 115 13.04 -7.14 4.24
N ASN A 116 12.31 -6.03 4.04
CA ASN A 116 11.48 -5.39 5.07
C ASN A 116 9.99 -5.71 4.90
N ILE A 117 9.63 -6.49 3.88
CA ILE A 117 8.26 -7.01 3.76
C ILE A 117 7.93 -7.94 4.93
N LYS A 118 6.74 -7.74 5.47
CA LYS A 118 6.10 -8.55 6.51
C LYS A 118 4.81 -9.11 5.94
N PRO A 119 4.82 -10.35 5.42
CA PRO A 119 3.61 -10.96 4.89
C PRO A 119 2.52 -11.02 5.96
N LEU A 120 1.30 -10.63 5.61
CA LEU A 120 0.14 -10.65 6.49
C LEU A 120 -0.98 -11.44 5.82
N ASN A 121 -1.48 -12.46 6.51
CA ASN A 121 -2.61 -13.25 6.04
C ASN A 121 -3.92 -12.47 6.21
N TYR A 122 -4.89 -12.74 5.34
CA TYR A 122 -6.22 -12.14 5.48
C TYR A 122 -6.85 -12.46 6.83
N GLY A 123 -7.54 -11.48 7.39
CA GLY A 123 -8.20 -11.63 8.68
C GLY A 123 -7.26 -11.57 9.90
N VAL A 124 -5.94 -11.54 9.73
CA VAL A 124 -5.01 -11.40 10.85
C VAL A 124 -4.83 -9.93 11.22
N LYS A 125 -5.05 -9.60 12.49
CA LYS A 125 -4.79 -8.28 13.04
C LYS A 125 -3.30 -8.09 13.31
N GLN A 126 -2.76 -6.95 12.90
CA GLN A 126 -1.38 -6.55 13.15
C GLN A 126 -1.37 -5.17 13.80
N GLU A 127 -0.70 -5.06 14.96
CA GLU A 127 -0.53 -3.81 15.68
C GLU A 127 0.64 -3.01 15.10
N ILE A 128 0.46 -1.70 14.94
CA ILE A 128 1.47 -0.75 14.52
C ILE A 128 1.29 0.47 15.43
N GLY A 129 2.15 0.61 16.45
CA GLY A 129 2.01 1.66 17.45
C GLY A 129 0.65 1.64 18.14
N ASP A 130 -0.14 2.71 17.98
CA ASP A 130 -1.50 2.80 18.52
C ASP A 130 -2.63 2.48 17.51
N MET A 131 -2.27 1.89 16.36
CA MET A 131 -3.20 1.43 15.33
C MET A 131 -3.21 -0.09 15.23
N THR A 132 -4.35 -0.64 14.80
CA THR A 132 -4.46 -2.03 14.35
C THR A 132 -4.83 -2.06 12.87
N ILE A 133 -4.13 -2.88 12.09
CA ILE A 133 -4.43 -3.09 10.67
C ILE A 133 -4.82 -4.55 10.39
N GLN A 134 -5.65 -4.76 9.38
CA GLN A 134 -6.06 -6.08 8.92
C GLN A 134 -6.25 -6.06 7.40
N LEU A 135 -5.70 -7.06 6.71
CA LEU A 135 -5.95 -7.26 5.28
C LEU A 135 -7.21 -8.10 5.08
N LEU A 136 -8.05 -7.72 4.11
CA LEU A 136 -9.26 -8.45 3.72
C LEU A 136 -9.29 -8.63 2.21
N ASN A 137 -9.84 -9.73 1.69
CA ASN A 137 -9.85 -10.00 0.25
C ASN A 137 -10.55 -8.88 -0.54
N ALA A 138 -9.87 -8.30 -1.53
CA ALA A 138 -10.44 -7.30 -2.44
C ALA A 138 -10.96 -7.88 -3.77
N GLY A 139 -10.62 -9.13 -4.11
CA GLY A 139 -11.15 -9.80 -5.31
C GLY A 139 -10.69 -9.21 -6.66
N HIS A 140 -9.74 -8.27 -6.67
CA HIS A 140 -9.27 -7.58 -7.88
C HIS A 140 -8.23 -8.38 -8.67
N ILE A 141 -7.08 -8.62 -8.03
CA ILE A 141 -6.00 -9.48 -8.52
C ILE A 141 -5.57 -10.47 -7.43
N PRO A 142 -4.89 -11.59 -7.76
CA PRO A 142 -4.38 -12.50 -6.75
C PRO A 142 -3.53 -11.77 -5.69
N GLY A 143 -3.91 -11.91 -4.42
CA GLY A 143 -3.25 -11.24 -3.29
C GLY A 143 -3.77 -9.83 -2.97
N SER A 144 -4.68 -9.27 -3.77
CA SER A 144 -5.25 -7.94 -3.52
C SER A 144 -6.07 -7.85 -2.24
N ALA A 145 -5.86 -6.76 -1.51
CA ALA A 145 -6.44 -6.56 -0.20
C ALA A 145 -7.06 -5.17 -0.01
N HIS A 146 -8.21 -5.15 0.65
CA HIS A 146 -8.63 -4.00 1.42
C HIS A 146 -7.78 -3.91 2.70
N VAL A 147 -7.62 -2.69 3.23
CA VAL A 147 -6.95 -2.45 4.50
C VAL A 147 -7.96 -1.88 5.48
N LEU A 148 -8.33 -2.67 6.48
CA LEU A 148 -9.13 -2.20 7.62
C LEU A 148 -8.19 -1.66 8.69
N ILE A 149 -8.44 -0.43 9.14
CA ILE A 149 -7.64 0.30 10.13
C ILE A 149 -8.53 0.64 11.31
N GLU A 150 -8.07 0.27 12.51
CA GLU A 150 -8.72 0.61 13.78
C GLU A 150 -7.77 1.49 14.60
N ALA A 151 -8.15 2.73 14.89
CA ALA A 151 -7.33 3.69 15.62
C ALA A 151 -8.20 4.70 16.37
N GLU A 152 -7.88 5.03 17.62
CA GLU A 152 -8.64 6.00 18.45
C GLU A 152 -10.17 5.74 18.48
N GLY A 153 -10.58 4.47 18.46
CA GLY A 153 -12.00 4.08 18.43
C GLY A 153 -12.69 4.30 17.08
N LYS A 154 -11.95 4.64 16.02
CA LYS A 154 -12.41 4.78 14.64
C LYS A 154 -12.06 3.58 13.80
N ARG A 155 -12.96 3.22 12.88
CA ARG A 155 -12.78 2.12 11.91
C ARG A 155 -12.83 2.69 10.50
N ILE A 156 -11.71 2.59 9.78
CA ILE A 156 -11.52 3.14 8.43
C ILE A 156 -11.19 1.99 7.49
N LEU A 157 -11.86 1.90 6.35
CA LEU A 157 -11.60 0.89 5.34
C LEU A 157 -11.00 1.53 4.09
N TYR A 158 -9.74 1.29 3.80
CA TYR A 158 -9.19 1.60 2.48
C TYR A 158 -9.43 0.43 1.53
N THR A 159 -10.21 0.66 0.47
CA THR A 159 -10.60 -0.45 -0.42
C THR A 159 -9.50 -0.86 -1.39
N GLY A 160 -8.61 0.07 -1.77
CA GLY A 160 -7.82 -0.08 -2.99
C GLY A 160 -8.72 -0.36 -4.21
N ASP A 161 -8.14 -0.99 -5.22
CA ASP A 161 -8.91 -1.59 -6.31
C ASP A 161 -9.56 -2.89 -5.84
N PHE A 162 -10.84 -3.06 -6.17
CA PHE A 162 -11.61 -4.23 -5.73
C PHE A 162 -12.65 -4.64 -6.75
N ASN A 163 -13.10 -5.90 -6.64
CA ASN A 163 -14.19 -6.44 -7.43
C ASN A 163 -15.08 -7.33 -6.57
N ILE A 164 -16.38 -7.04 -6.55
CA ILE A 164 -17.39 -7.79 -5.77
C ILE A 164 -17.90 -9.04 -6.49
N VAL A 165 -17.57 -9.20 -7.77
CA VAL A 165 -18.06 -10.29 -8.61
C VAL A 165 -17.05 -11.43 -8.58
N GLU A 166 -17.54 -12.65 -8.33
CA GLU A 166 -16.73 -13.87 -8.48
C GLU A 166 -16.26 -14.01 -9.94
N THR A 167 -14.96 -14.24 -10.09
CA THR A 167 -14.30 -14.45 -11.38
C THR A 167 -13.74 -15.87 -11.45
N ARG A 168 -13.16 -16.26 -12.59
CA ARG A 168 -12.53 -17.58 -12.71
C ARG A 168 -11.33 -17.79 -11.77
N LEU A 169 -10.67 -16.70 -11.38
CA LEU A 169 -9.44 -16.74 -10.60
C LEU A 169 -9.67 -16.43 -9.12
N LEU A 170 -10.69 -15.62 -8.81
CA LEU A 170 -10.86 -15.02 -7.50
C LEU A 170 -12.33 -15.02 -7.09
N GLU A 171 -12.57 -15.29 -5.82
CA GLU A 171 -13.81 -14.95 -5.15
C GLU A 171 -14.03 -13.43 -5.16
N GLY A 172 -15.29 -13.01 -5.06
CA GLY A 172 -15.63 -11.60 -4.88
C GLY A 172 -15.04 -11.03 -3.58
N SER A 173 -14.86 -9.71 -3.56
CA SER A 173 -14.43 -8.93 -2.41
C SER A 173 -15.21 -9.30 -1.14
N SER A 174 -14.50 -9.38 -0.01
CA SER A 174 -15.11 -9.48 1.30
C SER A 174 -15.94 -8.24 1.57
N MET A 175 -17.23 -8.36 1.89
CA MET A 175 -18.13 -7.21 2.14
C MET A 175 -18.57 -7.06 3.60
N ASN A 176 -18.14 -7.96 4.49
CA ASN A 176 -18.55 -7.96 5.88
C ASN A 176 -17.50 -7.30 6.77
N TYR A 177 -17.61 -5.98 6.91
CA TYR A 177 -16.67 -5.18 7.69
C TYR A 177 -17.22 -4.69 9.03
N GLY A 178 -18.52 -4.87 9.31
CA GLY A 178 -19.21 -4.20 10.42
C GLY A 178 -19.39 -2.69 10.18
N GLU A 179 -19.68 -1.93 11.24
CA GLU A 179 -19.86 -0.48 11.14
C GLU A 179 -18.53 0.26 10.93
N LEU A 180 -18.49 1.14 9.93
CA LEU A 180 -17.29 1.91 9.55
C LEU A 180 -17.55 3.40 9.77
N ASP A 181 -16.54 4.11 10.27
CA ASP A 181 -16.57 5.57 10.37
C ASP A 181 -16.21 6.24 9.04
N ALA A 182 -15.37 5.58 8.21
CA ALA A 182 -14.98 6.06 6.88
C ALA A 182 -14.57 4.91 5.95
N VAL A 183 -14.66 5.19 4.64
CA VAL A 183 -14.20 4.33 3.54
C VAL A 183 -13.44 5.22 2.55
#